data_AF-A0A6N6RDS2-F1
#
_entry.id   AF-A0A6N6RDS2-F1
#
_cell.length_a   1.000
_cell.length_b   1.000
_cell.length_c   1.000
_cell.angle_alpha   90.00
_cell.angle_beta   90.00
_cell.angle_gamma   90.00
#
_symmetry.space_group_name_H-M   'P 1'
#
loop_
_entity.id
_entity.type
_entity.pdbx_description
1 polymer ?
#
loop_
_entity_poly.entity_id
_entity_poly.type
_entity_poly.pdbx_seq_one_letter_code
_entity_poly.pdbx_strand_id
1 'polypeptide(L)'
;MFTKLKWILGILMVFVLILGTNLIDRDSFSRMRDSVVTIYEDRLIASDIIFDVSQILHEKELALAIGDTSQYSSTISEQTFELQTLIDRYDHTHLTDDEQVVWRRVKSSISTLLETEESLVSSKFEKPNAARNQINKIQEHLETLAKIQIVEGERQKNISEDVIDTVELFTHIEIYMLVFLALAVQVIILARMK
;
A
#
# COMPACT_ATOMS: atom_id res chain seq x y z
N MET A 1 -0.71 46.54 -37.73
CA MET A 1 -1.58 45.89 -36.70
C MET A 1 -1.38 44.38 -36.69
N PHE A 2 -1.44 43.70 -37.84
CA PHE A 2 -1.25 42.24 -37.97
C PHE A 2 0.07 41.67 -37.42
N THR A 3 1.19 42.42 -37.48
CA THR A 3 2.47 41.96 -36.92
C THR A 3 2.44 41.81 -35.40
N LYS A 4 1.93 42.81 -34.68
CA LYS A 4 1.78 42.76 -33.22
C LYS A 4 0.85 41.61 -32.78
N LEU A 5 -0.21 41.36 -33.55
CA LEU A 5 -1.16 40.28 -33.28
C LEU A 5 -0.51 38.89 -33.38
N LYS A 6 0.37 38.66 -34.38
CA LYS A 6 1.12 37.39 -34.52
C LYS A 6 2.03 37.11 -33.33
N TRP A 7 2.69 38.14 -32.80
CA TRP A 7 3.54 38.01 -31.60
C TRP A 7 2.75 37.67 -30.34
N ILE A 8 1.62 38.36 -30.13
CA ILE A 8 0.74 38.10 -28.98
C ILE A 8 0.20 36.66 -29.05
N LEU A 9 -0.23 36.20 -30.22
CA LEU A 9 -0.70 34.82 -30.43
C LEU A 9 0.39 33.79 -30.16
N GLY A 10 1.63 34.02 -30.62
CA GLY A 10 2.74 33.10 -30.38
C GLY A 10 3.08 32.97 -28.89
N ILE A 11 3.16 34.09 -28.17
CA ILE A 11 3.41 34.09 -26.72
C ILE A 11 2.25 33.43 -25.97
N LEU A 12 1.01 33.74 -26.34
CA LEU A 12 -0.17 33.12 -25.74
C LEU A 12 -0.16 31.60 -25.94
N MET A 13 0.22 31.13 -27.12
CA MET A 13 0.30 29.70 -27.43
C MET A 13 1.33 28.99 -26.55
N VAL A 14 2.53 29.56 -26.40
CA VAL A 14 3.55 29.03 -25.47
C VAL A 14 3.02 28.98 -24.05
N PHE A 15 2.36 30.05 -23.61
CA PHE A 15 1.85 30.15 -22.26
C PHE A 15 0.76 29.11 -21.97
N VAL A 16 -0.19 28.93 -22.89
CA VAL A 16 -1.23 27.90 -22.79
C VAL A 16 -0.62 26.49 -22.77
N LEU A 17 0.42 26.26 -23.58
CA LEU A 17 1.12 24.99 -23.62
C LEU A 17 1.77 24.66 -22.26
N ILE A 18 2.57 25.59 -21.72
CA ILE A 18 3.25 25.43 -20.42
C ILE A 18 2.24 25.27 -19.28
N LEU A 19 1.14 26.03 -19.30
CA LEU A 19 0.09 25.87 -18.29
C LEU A 19 -0.60 24.51 -18.38
N GLY A 20 -0.85 24.02 -19.59
CA GLY A 20 -1.47 22.73 -19.83
C GLY A 20 -0.61 21.58 -19.29
N THR A 21 0.69 21.60 -19.58
CA THR A 21 1.64 20.58 -19.12
C THR A 21 1.81 20.64 -17.60
N ASN A 22 1.94 21.84 -17.03
CA ASN A 22 2.02 22.01 -15.57
C ASN A 22 0.80 21.47 -14.82
N LEU A 23 -0.40 21.63 -15.36
CA LEU A 23 -1.63 21.08 -14.77
C LEU A 23 -1.64 19.54 -14.82
N ILE A 24 -1.23 18.95 -15.94
CA ILE A 24 -1.12 17.49 -16.11
C ILE A 24 -0.08 16.91 -15.16
N ASP A 25 1.09 17.55 -15.05
CA ASP A 25 2.17 17.12 -14.15
C ASP A 25 1.73 17.17 -12.69
N ARG A 26 1.00 18.22 -12.30
CA ARG A 26 0.50 18.35 -10.93
C ARG A 26 -0.48 17.25 -10.56
N ASP A 27 -1.44 16.93 -11.44
CA ASP A 27 -2.42 15.85 -11.21
C ASP A 27 -1.71 14.50 -11.13
N SER A 28 -0.81 14.25 -12.07
CA SER A 28 0.01 13.02 -12.13
C SER A 28 0.87 12.86 -10.87
N PHE A 29 1.55 13.92 -10.42
CA PHE A 29 2.32 13.89 -9.19
C PHE A 29 1.46 13.55 -7.96
N SER A 30 0.24 14.09 -7.88
CA SER A 30 -0.68 13.75 -6.80
C SER A 30 -1.00 12.25 -6.79
N ARG A 31 -1.37 11.70 -7.95
CA ARG A 31 -1.71 10.27 -8.09
C ARG A 31 -0.53 9.37 -7.74
N MET A 32 0.67 9.71 -8.22
CA MET A 32 1.90 8.99 -7.90
C MET A 32 2.18 9.03 -6.38
N ARG A 33 2.05 10.20 -5.77
CA ARG A 33 2.22 10.37 -4.32
C ARG A 33 1.21 9.52 -3.55
N ASP A 34 -0.05 9.52 -3.97
CA ASP A 34 -1.10 8.74 -3.31
C ASP A 34 -0.80 7.24 -3.38
N SER A 35 -0.34 6.71 -4.53
CA SER A 35 0.12 5.31 -4.63
C SER A 35 1.29 5.01 -3.70
N VAL A 36 2.29 5.90 -3.58
CA VAL A 36 3.41 5.72 -2.64
C VAL A 36 2.94 5.71 -1.20
N VAL A 37 2.02 6.60 -0.83
CA VAL A 37 1.42 6.65 0.51
C VAL A 37 0.67 5.35 0.80
N THR A 38 -0.17 4.87 -0.11
CA THR A 38 -0.89 3.59 0.06
C THR A 38 0.06 2.40 0.15
N ILE A 39 1.14 2.35 -0.64
CA ILE A 39 2.16 1.30 -0.51
C ILE A 39 2.75 1.29 0.90
N TYR A 40 3.03 2.46 1.49
CA TYR A 40 3.57 2.52 2.84
C TYR A 40 2.50 2.26 3.92
N GLU A 41 1.50 3.13 4.00
CA GLU A 41 0.53 3.18 5.10
C GLU A 41 -0.41 1.96 5.11
N ASP A 42 -0.80 1.45 3.94
CA ASP A 42 -1.77 0.36 3.85
C ASP A 42 -1.15 -0.99 3.55
N ARG A 43 -0.03 -1.05 2.81
CA ARG A 43 0.57 -2.34 2.40
C ARG A 43 1.73 -2.77 3.28
N LEU A 44 2.69 -1.89 3.52
CA LEU A 44 3.86 -2.21 4.35
C LEU A 44 3.49 -2.31 5.83
N ILE A 45 2.72 -1.36 6.36
CA ILE A 45 2.27 -1.43 7.77
C ILE A 45 1.37 -2.65 8.00
N ALA A 46 0.45 -2.98 7.09
CA ALA A 46 -0.37 -4.18 7.22
C ALA A 46 0.48 -5.46 7.17
N SER A 47 1.50 -5.52 6.31
CA SER A 47 2.43 -6.65 6.23
C SER A 47 3.25 -6.83 7.50
N ASP A 48 3.72 -5.73 8.10
CA ASP A 48 4.42 -5.70 9.39
C ASP A 48 3.53 -6.27 10.51
N ILE A 49 2.27 -5.82 10.58
CA ILE A 49 1.31 -6.36 11.55
C ILE A 49 1.04 -7.85 11.34
N ILE A 50 0.85 -8.29 10.09
CA ILE A 50 0.67 -9.72 9.77
C ILE A 50 1.88 -10.54 10.26
N PHE A 51 3.08 -10.00 10.07
CA PHE A 51 4.32 -10.62 10.52
C PHE A 51 4.38 -10.71 12.06
N ASP A 52 4.10 -9.62 12.77
CA ASP A 52 4.07 -9.58 14.25
C ASP A 52 3.07 -10.60 14.82
N VAL A 53 1.85 -10.65 14.27
CA VAL A 53 0.84 -11.64 14.67
C VAL A 53 1.35 -13.06 14.42
N SER A 54 1.98 -13.30 13.26
CA SER A 54 2.57 -14.61 12.94
C SER A 54 3.68 -15.00 13.91
N GLN A 55 4.49 -14.06 14.38
CA GLN A 55 5.55 -14.31 15.35
C GLN A 55 4.97 -14.75 16.71
N ILE A 56 3.98 -14.03 17.23
CA ILE A 56 3.31 -14.38 18.50
C ILE A 56 2.69 -15.78 18.40
N LEU A 57 2.04 -16.09 17.29
CA LEU A 57 1.45 -17.41 17.07
C LEU A 57 2.51 -18.52 17.00
N HIS A 58 3.65 -18.24 16.38
CA HIS A 58 4.76 -19.19 16.32
C HIS A 58 5.37 -19.47 17.70
N GLU A 59 5.54 -18.43 18.53
CA GLU A 59 6.01 -18.60 19.91
C GLU A 59 5.04 -19.46 20.74
N LYS A 60 3.73 -19.22 20.61
CA LYS A 60 2.69 -20.03 21.24
C LYS A 60 2.76 -21.49 20.76
N GLU A 61 2.89 -21.70 19.45
CA GLU A 61 3.02 -23.04 18.88
C GLU A 61 4.24 -23.79 19.41
N LEU A 62 5.39 -23.13 19.47
CA LEU A 62 6.65 -23.69 19.95
C LEU A 62 6.54 -24.10 21.42
N ALA A 63 6.00 -23.23 22.27
CA ALA A 63 5.81 -23.52 23.69
C ALA A 63 4.87 -24.73 23.92
N LEU A 64 3.80 -24.86 23.10
CA LEU A 64 2.93 -26.04 23.11
C LEU A 64 3.63 -27.30 22.56
N ALA A 65 4.58 -27.17 21.64
CA ALA A 65 5.32 -28.28 21.05
C ALA A 65 6.36 -28.87 21.99
N ILE A 66 7.10 -28.03 22.71
CA ILE A 66 8.11 -28.45 23.69
C ILE A 66 7.50 -28.82 25.05
N GLY A 67 6.22 -28.51 25.27
CA GLY A 67 5.51 -28.80 26.52
C GLY A 67 5.88 -27.86 27.68
N ASP A 68 6.39 -26.66 27.38
CA ASP A 68 6.76 -25.66 28.39
C ASP A 68 5.52 -24.91 28.89
N THR A 69 4.72 -25.61 29.68
CA THR A 69 3.46 -25.12 30.26
C THR A 69 3.63 -23.95 31.21
N SER A 70 4.79 -23.83 31.86
CA SER A 70 5.14 -22.73 32.75
C SER A 70 5.40 -21.46 31.96
N GLN A 71 6.25 -21.55 30.92
CA GLN A 71 6.51 -20.42 30.03
C GLN A 71 5.22 -19.97 29.34
N TYR A 72 4.47 -20.91 28.75
CA TYR A 72 3.21 -20.60 28.07
C TYR A 72 2.23 -19.85 28.98
N SER A 73 2.01 -20.33 30.21
CA SER A 73 1.09 -19.67 31.15
C SER A 73 1.60 -18.29 31.60
N SER A 74 2.91 -18.08 31.62
CA SER A 74 3.49 -16.80 32.05
C SER A 74 3.40 -15.70 30.99
N THR A 75 3.47 -16.04 29.71
CA THR A 75 3.45 -15.08 28.60
C THR A 75 2.07 -14.89 27.97
N ILE A 76 1.11 -15.78 28.25
CA ILE A 76 -0.20 -15.77 27.59
C ILE A 76 -0.95 -14.45 27.73
N SER A 77 -0.91 -13.82 28.91
CA SER A 77 -1.62 -12.55 29.15
C SER A 77 -1.00 -11.39 28.37
N GLU A 78 0.32 -11.36 28.27
CA GLU A 78 1.06 -10.32 27.54
C GLU A 78 0.82 -10.47 26.04
N GLN A 79 1.00 -11.69 25.50
CA GLN A 79 0.76 -12.01 24.10
C GLN A 79 -0.70 -11.77 23.68
N THR A 80 -1.68 -12.02 24.55
CA THR A 80 -3.09 -11.72 24.28
C THR A 80 -3.33 -10.21 24.18
N PHE A 81 -2.73 -9.42 25.06
CA PHE A 81 -2.82 -7.96 24.99
C PHE A 81 -2.16 -7.41 23.70
N GLU A 82 -0.99 -7.95 23.35
CA GLU A 82 -0.27 -7.58 22.14
C GLU A 82 -1.06 -7.95 20.87
N LEU A 83 -1.63 -9.16 20.81
CA LEU A 83 -2.52 -9.58 19.72
C LEU A 83 -3.72 -8.65 19.55
N GLN A 84 -4.38 -8.25 20.64
CA GLN A 84 -5.49 -7.31 20.57
C GLN A 84 -5.04 -5.94 20.04
N THR A 85 -3.88 -5.47 20.48
CA THR A 85 -3.30 -4.21 20.00
C THR A 85 -2.98 -4.27 18.50
N LEU A 86 -2.44 -5.39 18.03
CA LEU A 86 -2.16 -5.62 16.60
C LEU A 86 -3.44 -5.71 15.77
N ILE A 87 -4.49 -6.37 16.30
CA ILE A 87 -5.81 -6.41 15.66
C ILE A 87 -6.37 -5.00 15.49
N ASP A 88 -6.33 -4.20 16.56
CA ASP A 88 -6.83 -2.83 16.53
C ASP A 88 -6.02 -1.98 15.54
N ARG A 89 -4.69 -2.11 15.52
CA ARG A 89 -3.83 -1.43 14.53
C ARG A 89 -4.18 -1.81 13.10
N TYR A 90 -4.43 -3.10 12.82
CA TYR A 90 -4.79 -3.56 11.48
C TYR A 90 -6.15 -3.01 11.04
N ASP A 91 -7.12 -2.89 11.94
CA ASP A 91 -8.44 -2.30 11.66
C ASP A 91 -8.37 -0.80 11.27
N HIS A 92 -7.26 -0.11 11.57
CA HIS A 92 -7.03 1.28 11.15
C HIS A 92 -6.38 1.41 9.75
N THR A 93 -5.94 0.30 9.16
CA THR A 93 -5.43 0.29 7.77
C THR A 93 -6.58 0.32 6.77
N HIS A 94 -6.33 0.75 5.53
CA HIS A 94 -7.33 0.68 4.48
C HIS A 94 -7.46 -0.72 3.90
N LEU A 95 -8.52 -1.44 4.29
CA LEU A 95 -8.81 -2.80 3.82
C LEU A 95 -9.62 -2.81 2.53
N THR A 96 -9.11 -3.51 1.52
CA THR A 96 -9.86 -3.91 0.33
C THR A 96 -10.99 -4.90 0.68
N ASP A 97 -11.94 -5.09 -0.23
CA ASP A 97 -13.08 -5.99 -0.02
C ASP A 97 -12.63 -7.44 0.28
N ASP A 98 -11.61 -7.93 -0.43
CA ASP A 98 -11.06 -9.27 -0.23
C ASP A 98 -10.39 -9.40 1.15
N GLU A 99 -9.64 -8.39 1.57
CA GLU A 99 -9.02 -8.35 2.89
C GLU A 99 -10.05 -8.35 4.00
N GLN A 100 -11.13 -7.57 3.88
CA GLN A 100 -12.19 -7.53 4.90
C GLN A 100 -12.83 -8.90 5.12
N VAL A 101 -12.92 -9.73 4.08
CA VAL A 101 -13.43 -11.11 4.20
C VAL A 101 -12.45 -11.98 4.98
N VAL A 102 -11.17 -11.97 4.61
CA VAL A 102 -10.15 -12.83 5.25
C VAL A 102 -9.85 -12.35 6.67
N TRP A 103 -9.75 -11.04 6.89
CA TRP A 103 -9.48 -10.44 8.19
C TRP A 103 -10.57 -10.74 9.22
N ARG A 104 -11.85 -10.76 8.81
CA ARG A 104 -12.94 -11.24 9.70
C ARG A 104 -12.73 -12.68 10.15
N ARG A 105 -12.19 -13.55 9.29
CA ARG A 105 -11.87 -14.94 9.67
C ARG A 105 -10.69 -15.00 10.62
N VAL A 106 -9.67 -14.15 10.43
CA VAL A 106 -8.55 -14.01 11.38
C VAL A 106 -9.07 -13.61 12.75
N LYS A 107 -9.86 -12.53 12.84
CA LYS A 107 -10.42 -12.06 14.12
C LYS A 107 -11.26 -13.13 14.82
N SER A 108 -12.14 -13.81 14.08
CA SER A 108 -12.95 -14.90 14.61
C SER A 108 -12.10 -16.10 15.07
N SER A 109 -11.00 -16.41 14.38
CA SER A 109 -10.14 -17.53 14.74
C SER A 109 -9.28 -17.19 15.95
N ILE A 110 -8.82 -15.94 16.06
CA ILE A 110 -8.11 -15.44 17.25
C ILE A 110 -9.04 -15.46 18.46
N SER A 111 -10.29 -14.98 18.36
CA SER A 111 -11.21 -15.04 19.51
C SER A 111 -11.45 -16.48 19.98
N THR A 112 -11.62 -17.43 19.06
CA THR A 112 -11.73 -18.85 19.41
C THR A 112 -10.44 -19.42 20.00
N LEU A 113 -9.26 -18.97 19.54
CA LEU A 113 -7.98 -19.35 20.15
C LEU A 113 -7.92 -18.87 21.60
N LEU A 114 -8.25 -17.61 21.88
CA LEU A 114 -8.22 -17.05 23.24
C LEU A 114 -9.14 -17.82 24.21
N GLU A 115 -10.36 -18.15 23.77
CA GLU A 115 -11.27 -19.01 24.56
C GLU A 115 -10.70 -20.42 24.80
N THR A 116 -10.06 -20.99 23.79
CA THR A 116 -9.42 -22.32 23.89
C THR A 116 -8.21 -22.28 24.83
N GLU A 117 -7.47 -21.18 24.82
CA GLU A 117 -6.31 -20.94 25.67
C GLU A 117 -6.68 -20.85 27.15
N GLU A 118 -7.76 -20.14 27.50
CA GLU A 118 -8.27 -20.10 28.88
C GLU A 118 -8.68 -21.49 29.38
N SER A 119 -9.34 -22.28 28.53
CA SER A 119 -9.68 -23.67 28.83
C SER A 119 -8.43 -24.56 28.97
N LEU A 120 -7.40 -24.31 28.17
CA LEU A 120 -6.16 -25.06 28.20
C LEU A 120 -5.38 -24.85 29.50
N VAL A 121 -5.26 -23.59 29.96
CA VAL A 121 -4.58 -23.25 31.21
C VAL A 121 -5.35 -23.81 32.41
N SER A 122 -6.68 -23.67 32.44
CA SER A 122 -7.52 -24.19 33.53
C SER A 122 -7.53 -25.72 33.61
N SER A 123 -7.41 -26.41 32.48
CA SER A 123 -7.29 -27.88 32.41
C SER A 123 -5.85 -28.39 32.57
N LYS A 124 -4.88 -27.53 32.93
CA LYS A 124 -3.46 -27.91 33.07
C LYS A 124 -2.91 -28.62 31.82
N PHE A 125 -3.25 -28.11 30.64
CA PHE A 125 -2.72 -28.55 29.35
C PHE A 125 -3.09 -29.98 28.94
N GLU A 126 -4.25 -30.50 29.35
CA GLU A 126 -4.71 -31.85 28.96
C GLU A 126 -5.00 -32.00 27.45
N LYS A 127 -5.39 -30.91 26.75
CA LYS A 127 -5.82 -30.95 25.34
C LYS A 127 -5.17 -29.85 24.47
N PRO A 128 -3.83 -29.82 24.33
CA PRO A 128 -3.11 -28.76 23.62
C PRO A 128 -3.39 -28.75 22.10
N ASN A 129 -3.83 -29.89 21.55
CA ASN A 129 -4.14 -30.03 20.13
C ASN A 129 -5.26 -29.08 19.66
N ALA A 130 -6.21 -28.73 20.55
CA ALA A 130 -7.27 -27.79 20.20
C ALA A 130 -6.70 -26.40 19.91
N ALA A 131 -5.84 -25.89 20.81
CA ALA A 131 -5.16 -24.60 20.62
C ALA A 131 -4.24 -24.63 19.39
N ARG A 132 -3.45 -25.71 19.22
CA ARG A 132 -2.58 -25.87 18.04
C ARG A 132 -3.35 -25.83 16.73
N ASN A 133 -4.50 -26.51 16.66
CA ASN A 133 -5.33 -26.48 15.47
C ASN A 133 -5.89 -25.09 15.16
N GLN A 134 -6.17 -24.26 16.17
CA GLN A 134 -6.58 -22.88 15.95
C GLN A 134 -5.42 -22.02 15.48
N ILE A 135 -4.22 -22.18 16.06
CA ILE A 135 -3.00 -21.50 15.61
C ILE A 135 -2.75 -21.76 14.12
N ASN A 136 -2.80 -23.02 13.69
CA ASN A 136 -2.58 -23.39 12.29
C ASN A 136 -3.61 -22.74 11.35
N LYS A 137 -4.89 -22.70 11.74
CA LYS A 137 -5.93 -22.00 10.96
C LYS A 137 -5.67 -20.51 10.83
N ILE A 138 -5.23 -19.87 11.90
CA ILE A 138 -4.90 -18.44 11.87
C ILE A 138 -3.70 -18.22 10.95
N GLN A 139 -2.65 -19.04 11.03
CA GLN A 139 -1.49 -18.98 10.14
C GLN A 139 -1.88 -19.11 8.66
N GLU A 140 -2.78 -20.04 8.30
CA GLU A 140 -3.31 -20.16 6.93
C GLU A 140 -4.04 -18.88 6.45
N HIS A 141 -4.81 -18.26 7.34
CA HIS A 141 -5.50 -17.00 7.04
C HIS A 141 -4.52 -15.82 6.91
N LEU A 142 -3.49 -15.76 7.75
CA LEU A 142 -2.43 -14.75 7.67
C LEU A 142 -1.60 -14.92 6.39
N GLU A 143 -1.28 -16.15 5.99
CA GLU A 143 -0.60 -16.42 4.71
C GLU A 143 -1.45 -15.92 3.53
N THR A 144 -2.77 -16.12 3.61
CA THR A 144 -3.70 -15.60 2.60
C THR A 144 -3.67 -14.07 2.56
N LEU A 145 -3.71 -13.39 3.72
CA LEU A 145 -3.59 -11.93 3.78
C LEU A 145 -2.26 -11.43 3.26
N ALA A 146 -1.15 -12.08 3.62
CA ALA A 146 0.18 -11.72 3.12
C ALA A 146 0.26 -11.80 1.59
N LYS A 147 -0.35 -12.82 0.97
CA LYS A 147 -0.45 -12.91 -0.49
C LYS A 147 -1.26 -11.77 -1.08
N ILE A 148 -2.37 -11.38 -0.44
CA ILE A 148 -3.17 -10.22 -0.87
C ILE A 148 -2.34 -8.93 -0.76
N GLN A 149 -1.53 -8.75 0.29
CA GLN A 149 -0.64 -7.58 0.42
C GLN A 149 0.33 -7.45 -0.75
N ILE A 150 0.93 -8.55 -1.20
CA ILE A 150 1.87 -8.54 -2.33
C ILE A 150 1.16 -8.15 -3.63
N VAL A 151 -0.02 -8.72 -3.89
CA VAL A 151 -0.81 -8.41 -5.10
C VAL A 151 -1.25 -6.94 -5.11
N GLU A 152 -1.74 -6.42 -3.98
CA GLU A 152 -2.16 -5.03 -3.88
C GLU A 152 -0.97 -4.06 -3.94
N GLY A 153 0.17 -4.44 -3.36
CA GLY A 153 1.43 -3.69 -3.49
C GLY A 153 1.91 -3.60 -4.95
N GLU A 154 1.85 -4.71 -5.69
CA GLU A 154 2.14 -4.74 -7.12
C GLU A 154 1.17 -3.87 -7.92
N ARG A 155 -0.14 -3.91 -7.58
CA ARG A 155 -1.15 -3.05 -8.21
C ARG A 155 -0.83 -1.57 -8.03
N GLN A 156 -0.49 -1.13 -6.82
CA GLN A 156 -0.15 0.27 -6.54
C GLN A 156 1.14 0.70 -7.24
N LYS A 157 2.14 -0.20 -7.30
CA LYS A 157 3.37 0.02 -8.07
C LYS A 157 3.04 0.26 -9.56
N ASN A 158 2.24 -0.61 -10.16
CA ASN A 158 1.90 -0.50 -11.58
C ASN A 158 1.11 0.77 -11.88
N ILE A 159 0.19 1.18 -11.00
CA ILE A 159 -0.51 2.48 -11.12
C ILE A 159 0.48 3.65 -11.12
N SER A 160 1.49 3.60 -10.26
CA SER A 160 2.54 4.61 -10.23
C SER A 160 3.39 4.61 -11.50
N GLU A 161 3.72 3.44 -12.04
CA GLU A 161 4.49 3.31 -13.30
C GLU A 161 3.71 3.87 -14.49
N ASP A 162 2.42 3.53 -14.62
CA ASP A 162 1.55 4.07 -15.69
C ASP A 162 1.47 5.61 -15.65
N VAL A 163 1.46 6.19 -14.44
CA VAL A 163 1.48 7.64 -14.24
C VAL A 163 2.81 8.25 -14.69
N ILE A 164 3.93 7.62 -14.33
CA ILE A 164 5.27 8.07 -14.72
C ILE A 164 5.44 8.04 -16.24
N ASP A 165 5.04 6.94 -16.88
CA ASP A 165 5.12 6.77 -18.34
C ASP A 165 4.29 7.85 -19.07
N THR A 166 3.12 8.17 -18.52
CA THR A 166 2.24 9.22 -19.05
C THR A 166 2.92 10.61 -18.95
N VAL A 167 3.48 10.94 -17.79
CA VAL A 167 4.19 12.21 -17.57
C VAL A 167 5.41 12.32 -18.48
N GLU A 168 6.18 11.25 -18.63
CA GLU A 168 7.34 11.21 -19.50
C GLU A 168 6.94 11.48 -20.95
N LEU A 169 5.88 10.84 -21.46
CA LEU A 169 5.37 11.07 -22.82
C LEU A 169 4.97 12.54 -23.03
N PHE A 170 4.21 13.14 -22.09
CA PHE A 170 3.79 14.53 -22.20
C PHE A 170 4.98 15.50 -22.14
N THR A 171 5.97 15.23 -21.30
CA THR A 171 7.21 16.02 -21.22
C THR A 171 7.96 16.00 -22.55
N HIS A 172 8.08 14.83 -23.19
CA HIS A 172 8.73 14.72 -24.51
C HIS A 172 8.00 15.51 -25.58
N ILE A 173 6.66 15.42 -25.61
CA ILE A 173 5.83 16.20 -26.54
C ILE A 173 5.99 17.71 -26.29
N GLU A 174 6.01 18.15 -25.03
CA GLU A 174 6.24 19.55 -24.67
C GLU A 174 7.57 20.05 -25.22
N ILE A 175 8.66 19.31 -25.00
CA ILE A 175 10.00 19.68 -25.48
C ILE A 175 10.00 19.82 -27.01
N TYR A 176 9.42 18.85 -27.73
CA TYR A 176 9.33 18.93 -29.19
C TYR A 176 8.51 20.13 -29.66
N MET A 177 7.40 20.43 -28.99
CA MET A 177 6.56 21.59 -29.30
C MET A 177 7.29 22.91 -29.01
N LEU A 178 8.03 23.01 -27.91
CA LEU A 178 8.82 24.20 -27.57
C LEU A 178 9.94 24.44 -28.60
N VAL A 179 10.65 23.39 -29.01
CA VAL A 179 11.67 23.48 -30.08
C VAL A 179 11.04 23.91 -31.40
N PHE A 180 9.93 23.29 -31.80
CA PHE A 180 9.21 23.65 -33.02
C PHE A 180 8.76 25.12 -33.00
N LEU A 181 8.20 25.58 -31.88
CA LEU A 181 7.72 26.95 -31.74
C LEU A 181 8.88 27.94 -31.75
N ALA A 182 10.00 27.63 -31.10
CA ALA A 182 11.21 28.44 -31.15
C ALA A 182 11.72 28.63 -32.60
N LEU A 183 11.77 27.54 -33.39
CA LEU A 183 12.14 27.59 -34.80
C LEU A 183 11.13 28.41 -35.63
N ALA A 184 9.84 28.22 -35.41
CA ALA A 184 8.79 28.98 -36.10
C ALA A 184 8.92 30.48 -35.86
N VAL A 185 9.19 30.89 -34.62
CA VAL A 185 9.43 32.29 -34.26
C VAL A 185 10.68 32.83 -34.97
N GLN A 186 11.78 32.10 -35.01
CA GLN A 186 12.99 32.50 -35.74
C GLN A 186 12.72 32.74 -37.23
N VAL A 187 11.97 31.84 -37.89
CA VAL A 187 11.57 32.00 -39.30
C VAL A 187 10.71 33.25 -39.50
N ILE A 188 9.74 33.51 -38.61
CA ILE A 188 8.89 34.71 -38.68
C ILE A 188 9.71 36.00 -38.53
N ILE A 189 10.70 36.00 -37.64
CA ILE A 189 11.62 37.13 -37.45
C ILE A 189 12.45 37.38 -38.71
N LEU A 190 13.06 36.32 -39.26
CA LEU A 190 13.94 36.43 -40.44
C LEU A 190 13.16 36.82 -41.70
N ALA A 191 11.96 36.28 -41.90
CA ALA A 191 11.08 36.65 -43.01
C ALA A 191 10.61 38.12 -42.97
N ARG A 192 10.66 38.76 -41.80
CA ARG A 192 10.37 40.20 -41.64
C ARG A 192 11.59 41.09 -41.89
N MET A 193 12.81 40.55 -41.77
CA MET A 193 14.06 41.29 -42.01
C MET A 193 14.41 41.41 -43.50
N LYS A 194 13.76 40.62 -44.37
CA LYS A 194 13.86 40.68 -45.83
C LYS A 194 12.73 41.52 -46.41
#